data_AF-A0A0A0RZA0-F1
#
_entry.id   AF-A0A0A0RZA0-F1
#
_cell.length_a   1.000
_cell.length_b   1.000
_cell.length_c   1.000
_cell.angle_alpha   90.00
_cell.angle_beta   90.00
_cell.angle_gamma   90.00
#
_symmetry.space_group_name_H-M   'P 1'
#
loop_
_entity.id
_entity.type
_entity.pdbx_description
1 polymer ?
#
loop_
_entity_poly.entity_id
_entity_poly.type
_entity_poly.pdbx_seq_one_letter_code
_entity_poly.pdbx_strand_id
1 'polypeptide(L)'
;KPKQEAPKKEPAKPKVEDTPAADEEEEAPKPKPKNTLDLLPPSKMILDDWKRLYSNTKTNFREVAIKGFWDMYDPEGYSLWFCEYKYNDENTVSYVTLNKVTGFLQRMDLARKYAFGKMLIIGEKGPFKVKGLWLFRGPEIPKFVIDECYDMELYEWTKVDINDDAQKERVNAMIEDQEPFE
;
A
#
# COMPACT_ATOMS: atom_id res chain seq x y z
N LYS A 1 6.67 50.14 52.45
CA LYS A 1 5.65 49.93 51.40
C LYS A 1 5.91 48.56 50.76
N PRO A 2 4.84 47.81 50.47
CA PRO A 2 4.76 46.35 50.29
C PRO A 2 5.23 45.93 48.89
N LYS A 3 5.50 44.67 48.58
CA LYS A 3 4.55 43.54 48.34
C LYS A 3 5.45 42.32 48.03
N GLN A 4 5.43 41.20 48.75
CA GLN A 4 4.45 40.10 48.71
C GLN A 4 4.10 39.62 47.29
N GLU A 5 3.95 38.29 47.16
CA GLU A 5 3.59 37.46 45.99
C GLU A 5 4.81 36.74 45.37
N ALA A 6 4.80 35.44 45.04
CA ALA A 6 4.00 34.26 45.33
C ALA A 6 4.71 33.11 44.57
N PRO A 7 4.66 31.86 45.02
CA PRO A 7 5.32 30.75 44.34
C PRO A 7 4.64 30.48 42.99
N LYS A 8 5.38 30.60 41.90
CA LYS A 8 4.87 30.22 40.57
C LYS A 8 4.91 28.70 40.43
N LYS A 9 3.71 28.14 40.58
CA LYS A 9 3.27 26.79 40.22
C LYS A 9 3.90 26.27 38.93
N GLU A 10 4.21 24.99 38.96
CA GLU A 10 4.29 24.09 37.81
C GLU A 10 3.16 24.36 36.80
N PRO A 11 3.46 24.44 35.49
CA PRO A 11 2.44 24.23 34.49
C PRO A 11 2.14 22.72 34.40
N ALA A 12 1.00 22.36 34.96
CA ALA A 12 0.33 21.11 34.68
C ALA A 12 0.21 20.90 33.16
N LYS A 13 0.64 19.73 32.69
CA LYS A 13 0.37 19.23 31.34
C LYS A 13 -1.13 19.31 31.05
N PRO A 14 -1.57 20.00 29.99
CA PRO A 14 -2.85 19.69 29.38
C PRO A 14 -2.72 18.30 28.76
N LYS A 15 -3.52 17.37 29.28
CA LYS A 15 -3.96 16.16 28.60
C LYS A 15 -4.51 16.60 27.23
N VAL A 16 -3.78 16.31 26.16
CA VAL A 16 -4.35 16.33 24.80
C VAL A 16 -4.94 14.94 24.60
N GLU A 17 -6.12 14.72 25.18
CA GLU A 17 -7.12 13.86 24.58
C GLU A 17 -7.87 14.75 23.60
N ASP A 18 -7.42 14.71 22.35
CA ASP A 18 -8.24 14.89 21.15
C ASP A 18 -7.28 14.58 19.99
N THR A 19 -7.02 13.30 19.77
CA THR A 19 -6.85 12.82 18.41
C THR A 19 -8.20 13.09 17.75
N PRO A 20 -8.31 14.02 16.78
CA PRO A 20 -9.37 13.85 15.81
C PRO A 20 -9.05 12.48 15.21
N ALA A 21 -9.91 11.52 15.47
CA ALA A 21 -10.14 10.48 14.50
C ALA A 21 -10.19 11.21 13.17
N ALA A 22 -9.21 10.94 12.31
CA ALA A 22 -9.38 11.18 10.89
C ALA A 22 -10.56 10.30 10.50
N ASP A 23 -11.75 10.84 10.75
CA ASP A 23 -12.93 10.70 9.93
C ASP A 23 -12.35 10.84 8.52
N GLU A 24 -12.08 9.68 7.89
CA GLU A 24 -12.10 9.58 6.45
C GLU A 24 -13.49 10.07 6.06
N GLU A 25 -13.63 11.40 5.96
CA GLU A 25 -14.71 12.04 5.28
C GLU A 25 -14.83 11.26 3.98
N GLU A 26 -15.96 10.56 3.85
CA GLU A 26 -16.52 10.15 2.58
C GLU A 26 -16.66 11.41 1.73
N GLU A 27 -15.55 11.84 1.14
CA GLU A 27 -15.53 12.80 0.05
C GLU A 27 -16.15 12.03 -1.12
N ALA A 28 -17.48 12.00 -1.16
CA ALA A 28 -18.26 11.42 -2.24
C ALA A 28 -17.72 12.03 -3.55
N PRO A 29 -16.95 11.29 -4.37
CA PRO A 29 -16.35 11.90 -5.52
C PRO A 29 -17.46 12.08 -6.55
N LYS A 30 -17.51 13.28 -7.14
CA LYS A 30 -18.26 13.60 -8.37
C LYS A 30 -18.32 12.40 -9.30
N PRO A 31 -19.44 12.18 -10.03
CA PRO A 31 -19.65 10.99 -10.85
C PRO A 31 -18.58 10.90 -11.94
N LYS A 32 -17.45 10.30 -11.59
CA LYS A 32 -16.44 9.82 -12.51
C LYS A 32 -17.15 8.74 -13.33
N PRO A 33 -16.94 8.70 -14.66
CA PRO A 33 -17.62 7.77 -15.55
C PRO A 33 -17.59 6.38 -14.92
N LYS A 34 -18.77 5.73 -14.80
CA LYS A 34 -18.96 4.43 -14.13
C LYS A 34 -17.75 3.54 -14.40
N ASN A 35 -16.93 3.33 -13.37
CA ASN A 35 -15.71 2.57 -13.51
C ASN A 35 -16.12 1.14 -13.89
N THR A 36 -15.52 0.56 -14.93
CA THR A 36 -15.84 -0.80 -15.40
C THR A 36 -15.67 -1.84 -14.29
N LEU A 37 -14.91 -1.51 -13.25
CA LEU A 37 -14.71 -2.34 -12.06
C LEU A 37 -15.90 -2.36 -11.09
N ASP A 38 -16.72 -1.29 -11.04
CA ASP A 38 -17.95 -1.28 -10.23
C ASP A 38 -19.06 -2.14 -10.86
N LEU A 39 -18.92 -2.46 -12.14
CA LEU A 39 -19.82 -3.36 -12.87
C LEU A 39 -19.44 -4.84 -12.70
N LEU A 40 -18.27 -5.13 -12.12
CA LEU A 40 -17.87 -6.50 -11.84
C LEU A 40 -18.69 -7.05 -10.67
N PRO A 41 -19.07 -8.34 -10.72
CA PRO A 41 -19.83 -8.97 -9.65
C PRO A 41 -19.09 -8.82 -8.33
N PRO A 42 -19.75 -8.44 -7.22
CA PRO A 42 -19.10 -8.21 -5.94
C PRO A 42 -18.23 -9.42 -5.58
N SER A 43 -16.94 -9.17 -5.39
CA SER A 43 -16.00 -10.21 -5.02
C SER A 43 -16.16 -10.56 -3.55
N LYS A 44 -15.86 -11.80 -3.21
CA LYS A 44 -15.81 -12.26 -1.83
C LYS A 44 -14.76 -11.49 -1.00
N MET A 45 -13.72 -10.98 -1.66
CA MET A 45 -12.68 -10.20 -1.00
C MET A 45 -13.06 -8.71 -0.91
N ILE A 46 -13.14 -8.20 0.32
CA ILE A 46 -13.31 -6.79 0.61
C ILE A 46 -11.92 -6.17 0.82
N LEU A 47 -11.49 -5.29 -0.10
CA LEU A 47 -10.17 -4.64 -0.01
C LEU A 47 -9.98 -3.84 1.27
N ASP A 48 -11.03 -3.20 1.77
CA ASP A 48 -10.92 -2.35 2.96
C ASP A 48 -10.75 -3.20 4.23
N ASP A 49 -11.40 -4.35 4.31
CA ASP A 49 -11.17 -5.33 5.38
C ASP A 49 -9.75 -5.91 5.30
N TRP A 50 -9.26 -6.20 4.09
CA TRP A 50 -7.87 -6.60 3.86
C TRP A 50 -6.89 -5.52 4.33
N LYS A 51 -7.06 -4.26 3.90
CA LYS A 51 -6.21 -3.13 4.33
C LYS A 51 -6.24 -2.93 5.83
N ARG A 52 -7.43 -3.05 6.44
CA ARG A 52 -7.62 -2.96 7.89
C ARG A 52 -6.91 -4.10 8.61
N LEU A 53 -7.03 -5.33 8.12
CA LEU A 53 -6.31 -6.49 8.66
C LEU A 53 -4.80 -6.28 8.55
N TYR A 54 -4.31 -5.90 7.37
CA TYR A 54 -2.90 -5.65 7.11
C TYR A 54 -2.34 -4.54 8.00
N SER A 55 -3.04 -3.40 8.12
CA SER A 55 -2.58 -2.26 8.95
C SER A 55 -2.68 -2.52 10.46
N ASN A 56 -3.61 -3.35 10.91
CA ASN A 56 -3.75 -3.69 12.33
C ASN A 56 -2.81 -4.82 12.76
N THR A 57 -2.37 -5.66 11.83
CA THR A 57 -1.42 -6.73 12.10
C THR A 57 -0.03 -6.12 12.29
N LYS A 58 0.37 -5.96 13.55
CA LYS A 58 1.72 -5.45 13.92
C LYS A 58 2.70 -6.57 14.28
N THR A 59 2.17 -7.74 14.62
CA THR A 59 2.91 -8.95 15.01
C THR A 59 2.23 -10.15 14.36
N ASN A 60 3.00 -11.16 13.96
CA ASN A 60 2.51 -12.40 13.31
C ASN A 60 1.88 -12.17 11.93
N PHE A 61 2.57 -11.41 11.05
CA PHE A 61 2.16 -11.21 9.66
C PHE A 61 1.84 -12.52 8.94
N ARG A 62 2.62 -13.57 9.14
CA ARG A 62 2.37 -14.86 8.48
C ARG A 62 1.10 -15.57 8.92
N GLU A 63 0.82 -15.56 10.22
CA GLU A 63 -0.34 -16.28 10.76
C GLU A 63 -1.64 -15.49 10.62
N VAL A 64 -1.56 -14.15 10.63
CA VAL A 64 -2.74 -13.28 10.59
C VAL A 64 -2.92 -12.66 9.22
N ALA A 65 -1.94 -11.88 8.73
CA ALA A 65 -2.05 -11.17 7.47
C ALA A 65 -1.99 -12.13 6.27
N ILE A 66 -0.97 -12.99 6.14
CA ILE A 66 -0.87 -13.92 5.01
C ILE A 66 -2.03 -14.91 5.01
N LYS A 67 -2.35 -15.52 6.15
CA LYS A 67 -3.49 -16.45 6.22
C LYS A 67 -4.81 -15.74 5.90
N GLY A 68 -5.07 -14.59 6.52
CA GLY A 68 -6.27 -13.80 6.26
C GLY A 68 -6.35 -13.31 4.81
N PHE A 69 -5.21 -12.96 4.20
CA PHE A 69 -5.11 -12.63 2.79
C PHE A 69 -5.64 -13.78 1.95
N TRP A 70 -5.05 -14.98 2.07
CA TRP A 70 -5.42 -16.13 1.26
C TRP A 70 -6.84 -16.66 1.56
N ASP A 71 -7.30 -16.54 2.80
CA ASP A 71 -8.67 -16.92 3.20
C ASP A 71 -9.73 -15.99 2.56
N MET A 72 -9.40 -14.70 2.40
CA MET A 72 -10.26 -13.71 1.75
C MET A 72 -10.04 -13.61 0.25
N TYR A 73 -8.85 -13.95 -0.25
CA TYR A 73 -8.43 -13.72 -1.63
C TYR A 73 -9.31 -14.49 -2.61
N ASP A 74 -9.80 -13.75 -3.60
CA ASP A 74 -10.69 -14.25 -4.63
C ASP A 74 -10.03 -14.05 -6.00
N PRO A 75 -9.48 -15.10 -6.63
CA PRO A 75 -8.76 -15.00 -7.90
C PRO A 75 -9.66 -14.67 -9.10
N GLU A 76 -10.98 -14.84 -8.99
CA GLU A 76 -11.92 -14.42 -10.02
C GLU A 76 -12.23 -12.92 -9.91
N GLY A 77 -12.27 -12.44 -8.67
CA GLY A 77 -12.54 -11.05 -8.34
C GLY A 77 -11.31 -10.14 -8.37
N TYR A 78 -10.12 -10.67 -8.11
CA TYR A 78 -8.90 -9.89 -7.99
C TYR A 78 -7.74 -10.56 -8.70
N SER A 79 -6.81 -9.74 -9.16
CA SER A 79 -5.56 -10.18 -9.75
C SER A 79 -4.39 -9.60 -8.98
N LEU A 80 -3.41 -10.45 -8.71
CA LEU A 80 -2.12 -10.08 -8.15
C LEU A 80 -1.12 -9.85 -9.26
N TRP A 81 -0.29 -8.83 -9.08
CA TRP A 81 0.74 -8.42 -10.02
C TRP A 81 2.02 -8.07 -9.28
N PHE A 82 3.13 -8.67 -9.69
CA PHE A 82 4.46 -8.19 -9.34
C PHE A 82 4.79 -6.97 -10.19
N CYS A 83 5.38 -5.98 -9.55
CA CYS A 83 5.85 -4.74 -10.16
C CYS A 83 7.35 -4.65 -9.91
N GLU A 84 8.18 -4.73 -10.95
CA GLU A 84 9.64 -4.61 -10.83
C GLU A 84 10.12 -3.42 -11.66
N TYR A 85 10.90 -2.51 -11.08
CA TYR A 85 11.36 -1.34 -11.84
C TYR A 85 12.42 -1.76 -12.86
N LYS A 86 12.26 -1.33 -14.11
CA LYS A 86 13.15 -1.76 -15.21
C LYS A 86 14.55 -1.15 -15.12
N TYR A 87 14.68 0.04 -14.55
CA TYR A 87 15.92 0.83 -14.55
C TYR A 87 16.56 0.90 -13.15
N ASN A 88 16.63 -0.22 -12.44
CA ASN A 88 17.19 -0.27 -11.08
C ASN A 88 18.63 0.27 -11.01
N ASP A 89 19.41 0.14 -12.08
CA ASP A 89 20.79 0.63 -12.15
C ASP A 89 20.90 2.16 -11.97
N GLU A 90 19.83 2.91 -12.27
CA GLU A 90 19.78 4.36 -12.06
C GLU A 90 19.51 4.76 -10.61
N ASN A 91 18.97 3.84 -9.81
CA ASN A 91 18.58 4.08 -8.43
C ASN A 91 19.81 3.99 -7.52
N THR A 92 20.75 4.92 -7.64
CA THR A 92 22.00 4.92 -6.85
C THR A 92 21.88 5.60 -5.49
N VAL A 93 20.84 6.43 -5.30
CA VAL A 93 20.62 7.25 -4.10
C VAL A 93 19.28 6.91 -3.46
N SER A 94 19.30 6.43 -2.21
CA SER A 94 18.11 5.92 -1.51
C SER A 94 16.98 6.94 -1.40
N TYR A 95 17.30 8.17 -1.02
CA TYR A 95 16.30 9.24 -0.89
C TYR A 95 15.66 9.62 -2.24
N VAL A 96 16.43 9.56 -3.33
CA VAL A 96 15.91 9.82 -4.69
C VAL A 96 14.98 8.69 -5.11
N THR A 97 15.38 7.45 -4.87
CA THR A 97 14.54 6.26 -5.14
C THR A 97 13.25 6.31 -4.33
N LEU A 98 13.32 6.69 -3.05
CA LEU A 98 12.14 6.84 -2.19
C LEU A 98 11.19 7.89 -2.75
N ASN A 99 11.69 9.07 -3.13
CA ASN A 99 10.86 10.12 -3.73
C ASN A 99 10.19 9.67 -5.04
N LYS A 100 10.90 8.90 -5.89
CA LYS A 100 10.31 8.32 -7.11
C LYS A 100 9.16 7.37 -6.77
N VAL A 101 9.38 6.44 -5.84
CA VAL A 101 8.36 5.47 -5.40
C VAL A 101 7.17 6.18 -4.76
N THR A 102 7.40 7.18 -3.91
CA THR A 102 6.31 7.98 -3.31
C THR A 102 5.52 8.75 -4.37
N GLY A 103 6.19 9.35 -5.36
CA GLY A 103 5.52 10.02 -6.48
C GLY A 103 4.67 9.07 -7.33
N PHE A 104 5.16 7.85 -7.56
CA PHE A 104 4.38 6.80 -8.21
C PHE A 104 3.13 6.42 -7.39
N LEU A 105 3.27 6.21 -6.07
CA LEU A 105 2.14 5.91 -5.19
C LEU A 105 1.08 7.04 -5.18
N GLN A 106 1.49 8.31 -5.23
CA GLN A 106 0.56 9.45 -5.32
C GLN A 106 -0.26 9.42 -6.61
N ARG A 107 0.35 9.05 -7.74
CA ARG A 107 -0.37 8.90 -9.02
C ARG A 107 -1.31 7.70 -8.99
N MET A 108 -0.93 6.64 -8.29
CA MET A 108 -1.77 5.45 -8.09
C MET A 108 -2.92 5.66 -7.10
N ASP A 109 -3.01 6.81 -6.42
CA ASP A 109 -4.08 7.10 -5.45
C ASP A 109 -5.47 7.12 -6.10
N LEU A 110 -5.57 7.44 -7.39
CA LEU A 110 -6.81 7.32 -8.16
C LEU A 110 -7.37 5.89 -8.21
N ALA A 111 -6.50 4.88 -8.03
CA ALA A 111 -6.84 3.47 -7.97
C ALA A 111 -7.03 2.97 -6.53
N ARG A 112 -6.78 3.79 -5.50
CA ARG A 112 -6.77 3.38 -4.07
C ARG A 112 -8.05 2.67 -3.65
N LYS A 113 -9.21 3.02 -4.22
CA LYS A 113 -10.49 2.36 -3.93
C LYS A 113 -10.57 0.92 -4.45
N TYR A 114 -9.89 0.62 -5.56
CA TYR A 114 -9.98 -0.65 -6.29
C TYR A 114 -8.66 -1.43 -6.31
N ALA A 115 -7.62 -0.90 -5.68
CA ALA A 115 -6.30 -1.46 -5.67
C ALA A 115 -5.67 -1.39 -4.28
N PHE A 116 -4.76 -2.31 -4.03
CA PHE A 116 -3.83 -2.28 -2.92
C PHE A 116 -2.42 -2.51 -3.47
N GLY A 117 -1.47 -1.67 -3.10
CA GLY A 117 -0.10 -1.75 -3.56
C GLY A 117 0.86 -1.66 -2.39
N LYS A 118 1.87 -2.52 -2.37
CA LYS A 118 3.02 -2.44 -1.47
C LYS A 118 4.28 -2.35 -2.32
N MET A 119 5.04 -1.27 -2.15
CA MET A 119 6.34 -1.09 -2.81
C MET A 119 7.45 -1.33 -1.78
N LEU A 120 8.51 -2.00 -2.20
CA LEU A 120 9.70 -2.31 -1.43
C LEU A 120 10.93 -1.76 -2.17
N ILE A 121 11.80 -1.10 -1.42
CA ILE A 121 13.10 -0.64 -1.91
C ILE A 121 14.14 -1.54 -1.26
N ILE A 122 14.77 -2.39 -2.06
CA ILE A 122 15.70 -3.42 -1.60
C ILE A 122 17.12 -2.98 -1.94
N GLY A 123 18.03 -3.14 -0.98
CA GLY A 123 19.45 -2.89 -1.12
C GLY A 123 19.97 -1.98 -0.01
N GLU A 124 21.13 -2.32 0.54
CA GLU A 124 21.83 -1.45 1.53
C GLU A 124 22.66 -0.36 0.83
N LYS A 125 23.18 -0.65 -0.36
CA LYS A 125 24.00 0.26 -1.16
C LYS A 125 23.57 0.18 -2.62
N GLY A 126 23.49 1.34 -3.27
CA GLY A 126 23.03 1.44 -4.67
C GLY A 126 23.81 0.52 -5.62
N PRO A 127 23.16 0.01 -6.68
CA PRO A 127 21.80 0.33 -7.12
C PRO A 127 20.68 -0.34 -6.30
N PHE A 128 19.70 0.46 -5.88
CA PHE A 128 18.52 0.04 -5.13
C PHE A 128 17.51 -0.60 -6.08
N LYS A 129 17.12 -1.84 -5.77
CA LYS A 129 16.09 -2.57 -6.52
C LYS A 129 14.72 -2.15 -6.01
N VAL A 130 13.87 -1.65 -6.89
CA VAL A 130 12.48 -1.35 -6.54
C VAL A 130 11.61 -2.51 -7.01
N LYS A 131 10.97 -3.16 -6.04
CA LYS A 131 10.00 -4.22 -6.28
C LYS A 131 8.68 -3.83 -5.63
N GLY A 132 7.58 -4.41 -6.09
CA GLY A 132 6.27 -4.14 -5.53
C GLY A 132 5.32 -5.28 -5.78
N LEU A 133 4.32 -5.36 -4.92
CA LEU A 133 3.18 -6.24 -5.03
C LEU A 133 1.94 -5.39 -5.15
N TRP A 134 1.18 -5.62 -6.21
CA TRP A 134 -0.08 -4.94 -6.46
C TRP A 134 -1.21 -5.94 -6.57
N LEU A 135 -2.33 -5.56 -5.98
CA LEU A 135 -3.59 -6.26 -6.02
C LEU A 135 -4.59 -5.33 -6.69
N PHE A 136 -5.11 -5.73 -7.84
CA PHE A 136 -6.13 -4.97 -8.56
C PHE A 136 -7.45 -5.71 -8.56
N ARG A 137 -8.53 -4.96 -8.46
CA ARG A 137 -9.88 -5.48 -8.69
C ARG A 137 -10.05 -5.83 -10.17
N GLY A 138 -10.49 -7.06 -10.42
CA GLY A 138 -10.68 -7.62 -11.75
C GLY A 138 -9.52 -8.50 -12.21
N PRO A 139 -9.66 -9.16 -13.37
CA PRO A 139 -8.68 -10.11 -13.89
C PRO A 139 -7.40 -9.45 -14.43
N GLU A 140 -7.45 -8.14 -14.68
CA GLU A 140 -6.39 -7.33 -15.31
C GLU A 140 -6.20 -6.00 -14.58
N ILE A 141 -5.06 -5.35 -14.83
CA ILE A 141 -4.80 -4.01 -14.31
C ILE A 141 -5.82 -3.03 -14.91
N PRO A 142 -6.48 -2.18 -14.11
CA PRO A 142 -7.55 -1.35 -14.63
C PRO A 142 -7.06 -0.36 -15.68
N LYS A 143 -7.79 -0.23 -16.78
CA LYS A 143 -7.39 0.64 -17.90
C LYS A 143 -7.16 2.09 -17.50
N PHE A 144 -7.99 2.63 -16.60
CA PHE A 144 -7.80 3.99 -16.09
C PHE A 144 -6.45 4.18 -15.38
N VAL A 145 -5.87 3.13 -14.80
CA VAL A 145 -4.52 3.18 -14.22
C VAL A 145 -3.48 3.24 -15.32
N ILE A 146 -3.65 2.42 -16.37
CA ILE A 146 -2.75 2.41 -17.53
C ILE A 146 -2.78 3.76 -18.25
N ASP A 147 -3.97 4.35 -18.42
CA ASP A 147 -4.17 5.59 -19.16
C ASP A 147 -3.67 6.82 -18.39
N GLU A 148 -3.85 6.86 -17.07
CA GLU A 148 -3.46 8.02 -16.23
C GLU A 148 -2.03 7.90 -15.66
N CYS A 149 -1.53 6.68 -15.44
CA CYS A 149 -0.22 6.45 -14.82
C CYS A 149 0.80 5.97 -15.85
N TYR A 150 1.42 6.92 -16.56
CA TYR A 150 2.48 6.63 -17.54
C TYR A 150 3.70 5.91 -16.93
N ASP A 151 3.95 6.08 -15.63
CA ASP A 151 5.03 5.38 -14.94
C ASP A 151 4.86 3.87 -14.93
N MET A 152 3.63 3.35 -15.14
CA MET A 152 3.39 1.92 -15.28
C MET A 152 4.32 1.27 -16.30
N GLU A 153 4.69 1.97 -17.38
CA GLU A 153 5.60 1.46 -18.41
C GLU A 153 7.06 1.36 -17.95
N LEU A 154 7.44 2.13 -16.93
CA LEU A 154 8.77 2.08 -16.31
C LEU A 154 8.95 0.85 -15.41
N TYR A 155 7.83 0.22 -15.04
CA TYR A 155 7.81 -1.03 -14.30
C TYR A 155 7.45 -2.19 -15.22
N GLU A 156 8.00 -3.36 -14.91
CA GLU A 156 7.59 -4.63 -15.47
C GLU A 156 6.49 -5.21 -14.58
N TRP A 157 5.36 -5.53 -15.21
CA TRP A 157 4.17 -6.04 -14.53
C TRP A 157 3.98 -7.51 -14.88
N THR A 158 4.14 -8.38 -13.90
CA THR A 158 3.99 -9.82 -14.08
C THR A 158 2.83 -10.31 -13.23
N LYS A 159 1.81 -10.88 -13.87
CA LYS A 159 0.68 -11.47 -13.14
C LYS A 159 1.17 -12.64 -12.30
N VAL A 160 0.79 -12.67 -11.02
CA VAL A 160 1.15 -13.73 -10.10
C VAL A 160 0.31 -14.97 -10.41
N ASP A 161 0.98 -16.11 -10.59
CA ASP A 161 0.34 -17.42 -10.61
C ASP A 161 0.22 -17.95 -9.17
N ILE A 162 -1.01 -18.03 -8.68
CA ILE A 162 -1.31 -18.55 -7.35
C ILE A 162 -1.17 -20.07 -7.23
N ASN A 163 -1.05 -20.77 -8.36
CA ASN A 163 -0.80 -22.21 -8.41
C ASN A 163 0.69 -22.54 -8.34
N ASP A 164 1.56 -21.54 -8.53
CA ASP A 164 3.00 -21.66 -8.39
C ASP A 164 3.41 -21.34 -6.94
N ASP A 165 3.81 -22.36 -6.20
CA ASP A 165 4.23 -22.24 -4.81
C ASP A 165 5.39 -21.24 -4.64
N ALA A 166 6.28 -21.09 -5.63
CA ALA A 166 7.39 -20.14 -5.55
C ALA A 166 6.89 -18.69 -5.64
N GLN A 167 5.93 -18.42 -6.52
CA GLN A 167 5.33 -17.10 -6.63
C GLN A 167 4.43 -16.79 -5.43
N LYS A 168 3.71 -17.79 -4.93
CA LYS A 168 2.92 -17.69 -3.71
C LYS A 168 3.79 -17.32 -2.50
N GLU A 169 4.93 -17.99 -2.34
CA GLU A 169 5.87 -17.67 -1.28
C GLU A 169 6.51 -16.29 -1.46
N ARG A 170 6.76 -15.88 -2.71
CA ARG A 170 7.22 -14.52 -3.02
C ARG A 170 6.20 -13.44 -2.61
N VAL A 171 4.90 -13.69 -2.86
CA VAL A 171 3.81 -12.82 -2.38
C VAL A 171 3.79 -12.77 -0.86
N ASN A 172 3.88 -13.92 -0.20
CA ASN A 172 3.93 -14.02 1.26
C ASN A 172 5.08 -13.19 1.82
N ALA A 173 6.29 -13.42 1.32
CA ALA A 173 7.47 -12.70 1.74
C ALA A 173 7.25 -11.19 1.60
N MET A 174 6.79 -10.71 0.44
CA MET A 174 6.49 -9.30 0.19
C MET A 174 5.47 -8.71 1.16
N ILE A 175 4.42 -9.46 1.53
CA ILE A 175 3.44 -9.03 2.54
C ILE A 175 4.06 -9.00 3.94
N GLU A 176 4.87 -10.00 4.30
CA GLU A 176 5.50 -10.17 5.61
C GLU A 176 6.61 -9.17 5.92
N ASP A 177 7.15 -8.49 4.91
CA ASP A 177 8.26 -7.54 5.08
C ASP A 177 9.55 -8.21 5.61
N GLN A 178 9.81 -9.46 5.22
CA GLN A 178 11.03 -10.16 5.64
C GLN A 178 12.29 -9.42 5.16
N GLU A 179 13.00 -8.75 6.06
CA GLU A 179 14.39 -8.37 5.83
C GLU A 179 15.30 -9.61 5.98
N PRO A 180 16.22 -9.94 5.05
CA PRO A 180 16.52 -9.32 3.76
C PRO A 180 15.94 -10.12 2.57
N PHE A 181 15.34 -9.41 1.62
CA PHE A 181 15.00 -9.95 0.29
C PHE A 181 16.24 -9.91 -0.62
N GLU A 182 17.25 -10.74 -0.34
CA GLU A 182 18.35 -10.97 -1.29
C GLU A 182 18.03 -12.06 -2.31
#